data_AF-A0A6F8ZG44-F1
#
_entry.id   AF-A0A6F8ZG44-F1
#
_cell.length_a   1.000
_cell.length_b   1.000
_cell.length_c   1.000
_cell.angle_alpha   90.00
_cell.angle_beta   90.00
_cell.angle_gamma   90.00
#
_symmetry.space_group_name_H-M   'P 1'
#
loop_
_entity.id
_entity.type
_entity.pdbx_description
1 polymer ?
#
loop_
_entity_poly.entity_id
_entity_poly.type
_entity_poly.pdbx_seq_one_letter_code
_entity_poly.pdbx_strand_id
1 'polypeptide(L)'
;MAAGLSGRYAWPAQALFGVTVLLFLLVAGYAFATAGGWGWIAYGTGGALFFAGMLVLYARPVPVLITPQGVFIRYRRVDVTRRIRFVRWRSPELLVIDFNPLYQLRVTGEAAQVRAAWAILAARFPAQGPGAPGGPTGP
;
A
#
# COMPACT_ATOMS: atom_id res chain seq x y z
N MET A 1 -11.20 20.01 -13.61
CA MET A 1 -11.18 19.50 -12.22
C MET A 1 -9.74 19.15 -11.89
N ALA A 2 -9.13 19.75 -10.85
CA ALA A 2 -7.71 19.56 -10.57
C ALA A 2 -7.40 18.07 -10.30
N ALA A 3 -6.77 17.41 -11.26
CA ALA A 3 -6.25 16.06 -11.09
C ALA A 3 -5.23 16.13 -9.95
N GLY A 4 -5.60 15.64 -8.77
CA GLY A 4 -4.72 15.60 -7.61
C GLY A 4 -3.98 14.26 -7.55
N LEU A 5 -2.82 14.25 -6.92
CA LEU A 5 -2.09 13.02 -6.61
C LEU A 5 -2.99 12.05 -5.82
N SER A 6 -3.00 10.79 -6.24
CA SER A 6 -3.76 9.73 -5.60
C SER A 6 -2.82 8.68 -5.05
N GLY A 7 -2.94 8.34 -3.78
CA GLY A 7 -2.23 7.27 -3.14
C GLY A 7 -3.08 6.00 -3.08
N ARG A 8 -2.45 4.85 -3.14
CA ARG A 8 -3.04 3.57 -2.75
C ARG A 8 -2.13 2.92 -1.73
N TYR A 9 -2.70 2.51 -0.60
CA TYR A 9 -1.93 1.71 0.34
C TYR A 9 -1.65 0.36 -0.29
N ALA A 10 -0.38 0.11 -0.56
CA ALA A 10 0.11 -1.20 -0.92
C ALA A 10 0.68 -1.82 0.34
N TRP A 11 -0.18 -2.56 1.06
CA TRP A 11 0.34 -3.77 1.68
C TRP A 11 0.82 -4.67 0.54
N PRO A 12 1.86 -5.51 0.70
CA PRO A 12 2.09 -6.58 -0.25
C PRO A 12 0.81 -7.42 -0.27
N ALA A 13 -0.10 -7.15 -1.21
CA ALA A 13 -1.43 -7.74 -1.27
C ALA A 13 -1.34 -9.26 -1.34
N GLN A 14 -0.23 -9.77 -1.87
CA GLN A 14 0.19 -11.17 -1.84
C GLN A 14 0.27 -11.73 -0.41
N ALA A 15 0.79 -10.98 0.57
CA ALA A 15 0.90 -11.43 1.95
C ALA A 15 -0.47 -11.51 2.63
N LEU A 16 -1.32 -10.49 2.50
CA LEU A 16 -2.68 -10.52 3.07
C LEU A 16 -3.59 -11.54 2.36
N PHE A 17 -3.48 -11.65 1.04
CA PHE A 17 -4.16 -12.67 0.26
C PHE A 17 -3.70 -14.07 0.68
N GLY A 18 -2.39 -14.30 0.77
CA GLY A 18 -1.83 -15.57 1.23
C GLY A 18 -2.30 -15.96 2.63
N VAL A 19 -2.29 -15.02 3.58
CA VAL A 19 -2.82 -15.25 4.95
C VAL A 19 -4.31 -15.57 4.93
N THR A 20 -5.11 -14.85 4.12
CA THR A 20 -6.56 -15.07 4.03
C THR A 20 -6.89 -16.43 3.42
N VAL A 21 -6.18 -16.81 2.34
CA VAL A 21 -6.34 -18.13 1.69
C VAL A 21 -5.91 -19.24 2.63
N LEU A 22 -4.77 -19.09 3.33
CA LEU A 22 -4.31 -20.07 4.30
C LEU A 22 -5.32 -20.28 5.43
N LEU A 23 -5.86 -19.19 6.00
CA LEU A 23 -6.90 -19.28 7.04
C LEU A 23 -8.15 -19.98 6.52
N PHE A 24 -8.59 -19.68 5.30
CA PHE A 24 -9.74 -20.36 4.70
C PHE A 24 -9.49 -21.86 4.52
N LEU A 25 -8.32 -22.25 4.00
CA LEU A 25 -7.95 -23.66 3.81
C LEU A 25 -7.86 -24.42 5.15
N LEU A 26 -7.34 -23.79 6.20
CA LEU A 26 -7.29 -24.38 7.54
C LEU A 26 -8.69 -24.59 8.11
N VAL A 27 -9.59 -23.61 8.00
CA VAL A 27 -10.97 -23.73 8.48
C VAL A 27 -11.76 -24.76 7.66
N ALA A 28 -11.60 -24.76 6.33
CA ALA A 28 -12.23 -25.74 5.47
C ALA A 28 -11.71 -27.16 5.74
N GLY A 29 -10.39 -27.34 5.85
CA GLY A 29 -9.76 -28.62 6.19
C GLY A 29 -10.23 -29.15 7.56
N TYR A 30 -10.31 -28.28 8.56
CA TYR A 30 -10.86 -28.62 9.87
C TYR A 30 -12.34 -29.02 9.81
N ALA A 31 -13.15 -28.32 9.01
CA ALA A 31 -14.56 -28.65 8.79
C ALA A 31 -14.74 -30.06 8.21
N PHE A 32 -13.92 -30.44 7.22
CA PHE A 32 -13.94 -31.77 6.63
C PHE A 32 -13.42 -32.84 7.62
N ALA A 33 -12.38 -32.55 8.39
CA ALA A 33 -11.77 -33.50 9.32
C ALA A 33 -12.65 -33.83 10.53
N THR A 34 -13.47 -32.89 11.00
CA THR A 34 -14.28 -33.05 12.22
C THR A 34 -15.72 -33.50 11.96
N ALA A 35 -16.10 -33.74 10.70
CA ALA A 35 -17.49 -33.93 10.29
C ALA A 35 -18.44 -32.82 10.79
N GLY A 36 -17.90 -31.64 11.12
CA GLY A 36 -18.62 -30.53 11.75
C GLY A 36 -19.65 -29.83 10.84
N GLY A 37 -19.81 -30.33 9.61
CA GLY A 37 -20.87 -29.95 8.70
C GLY A 37 -20.72 -28.55 8.08
N TRP A 38 -21.76 -28.15 7.35
CA TRP A 38 -21.86 -26.89 6.61
C TRP A 38 -21.65 -25.62 7.46
N GLY A 39 -21.82 -25.71 8.79
CA GLY A 39 -21.61 -24.59 9.72
C GLY A 39 -20.18 -24.05 9.71
N TRP A 40 -19.17 -24.93 9.76
CA TRP A 40 -17.77 -24.51 9.71
C TRP A 40 -17.37 -23.94 8.35
N ILE A 41 -17.96 -24.47 7.27
CA ILE A 41 -17.78 -23.94 5.91
C ILE A 41 -18.37 -22.53 5.82
N ALA A 42 -19.55 -22.29 6.39
CA ALA A 42 -20.15 -20.96 6.45
C ALA A 42 -19.29 -19.97 7.26
N TYR A 43 -18.72 -20.39 8.41
CA TYR A 43 -17.79 -19.56 9.18
C TYR A 43 -16.51 -19.22 8.41
N GLY A 44 -15.88 -20.21 7.77
CA GLY A 44 -14.70 -19.99 6.94
C GLY A 44 -14.98 -19.04 5.77
N THR A 45 -16.12 -19.23 5.10
CA THR A 45 -16.55 -18.38 3.99
C THR A 45 -16.87 -16.96 4.44
N GLY A 46 -17.58 -16.78 5.56
CA GLY A 46 -17.86 -15.47 6.14
C GLY A 46 -16.60 -14.72 6.55
N GLY A 47 -15.63 -15.40 7.17
CA GLY A 47 -14.32 -14.85 7.48
C GLY A 47 -13.56 -14.40 6.23
N ALA A 48 -13.49 -15.26 5.21
CA ALA A 48 -12.83 -14.95 3.95
C ALA A 48 -13.47 -13.72 3.24
N LEU A 49 -14.80 -13.64 3.22
CA LEU A 49 -15.53 -12.49 2.66
C LEU A 49 -15.28 -11.21 3.46
N PHE A 50 -15.23 -11.28 4.79
CA PHE A 50 -14.90 -10.13 5.64
C PHE A 50 -13.48 -9.62 5.36
N PHE A 51 -12.48 -10.52 5.31
CA PHE A 51 -11.11 -10.17 4.98
C PHE A 51 -10.97 -9.63 3.55
N ALA A 52 -11.65 -10.22 2.58
CA ALA A 52 -11.69 -9.72 1.20
C ALA A 52 -12.32 -8.31 1.15
N GLY A 53 -13.42 -8.09 1.88
CA GLY A 53 -14.06 -6.78 2.01
C GLY A 53 -13.14 -5.74 2.64
N MET A 54 -12.43 -6.09 3.72
CA MET A 54 -11.41 -5.22 4.31
C MET A 54 -10.30 -4.92 3.30
N LEU A 55 -9.79 -5.93 2.58
CA LEU A 55 -8.75 -5.78 1.57
C LEU A 55 -9.17 -4.77 0.49
N VAL A 56 -10.42 -4.87 0.01
CA VAL A 56 -11.01 -3.94 -0.97
C VAL A 56 -11.08 -2.52 -0.42
N LEU A 57 -11.53 -2.36 0.84
CA LEU A 57 -11.58 -1.04 1.49
C LEU A 57 -10.19 -0.40 1.60
N TYR A 58 -9.15 -1.20 1.87
CA TYR A 58 -7.76 -0.72 1.95
C TYR A 58 -7.10 -0.47 0.59
N ALA A 59 -7.56 -1.15 -0.47
CA ALA A 59 -7.06 -0.95 -1.84
C ALA A 59 -7.66 0.30 -2.54
N ARG A 60 -8.65 0.96 -1.92
CA ARG A 60 -9.27 2.16 -2.48
C ARG A 60 -8.24 3.29 -2.65
N PRO A 61 -8.31 4.04 -3.78
CA PRO A 61 -7.49 5.23 -3.95
C PRO A 61 -7.85 6.28 -2.91
N VAL A 62 -6.83 6.89 -2.32
CA VAL A 62 -6.93 7.94 -1.33
C VAL A 62 -6.22 9.17 -1.88
N PRO A 63 -6.84 10.35 -1.96
CA PRO A 63 -6.14 11.58 -2.37
C PRO A 63 -5.01 11.90 -1.39
N VAL A 64 -3.82 12.13 -1.96
CA VAL A 64 -2.59 12.47 -1.23
C VAL A 64 -2.19 13.88 -1.61
N LEU A 65 -1.83 14.68 -0.60
CA LEU A 65 -1.25 16.00 -0.79
C LEU A 65 0.20 15.96 -0.32
N ILE A 66 1.13 16.20 -1.24
CA ILE A 66 2.56 16.26 -0.96
C ILE A 66 2.96 17.73 -1.01
N THR A 67 3.50 18.22 0.10
CA THR A 67 3.93 19.62 0.25
C THR A 67 5.36 19.67 0.79
N PRO A 68 6.04 20.82 0.71
CA PRO A 68 7.33 21.02 1.38
C PRO A 68 7.29 20.78 2.89
N GLN A 69 6.13 20.91 3.53
CA GLN A 69 5.95 20.69 4.97
C GLN A 69 5.88 19.19 5.31
N GLY A 70 5.20 18.40 4.47
CA GLY A 70 5.04 16.97 4.68
C GLY A 70 4.10 16.28 3.69
N VAL A 71 3.85 14.99 3.94
CA VAL A 71 2.90 14.16 3.19
C VAL A 71 1.62 14.00 4.00
N PHE A 72 0.52 14.49 3.44
CA PHE A 72 -0.80 14.49 4.06
C PHE A 72 -1.79 13.66 3.27
N ILE A 73 -2.56 12.83 3.99
CA ILE A 73 -3.59 11.99 3.39
C ILE A 73 -4.95 12.66 3.67
N ARG A 74 -5.54 13.26 2.62
CA ARG A 74 -6.58 14.30 2.73
C ARG A 74 -7.79 13.91 3.58
N TYR A 75 -8.27 12.66 3.48
CA TYR A 75 -9.45 12.23 4.23
C TYR A 75 -9.21 11.92 5.70
N ARG A 76 -7.96 11.74 6.15
CA ARG A 76 -7.68 11.40 7.55
C ARG A 76 -6.94 12.49 8.34
N ARG A 77 -6.52 13.60 7.70
CA ARG A 77 -5.59 14.60 8.31
C ARG A 77 -4.39 13.92 9.01
N VAL A 78 -3.98 12.75 8.53
CA VAL A 78 -2.86 12.02 9.11
C VAL A 78 -1.61 12.53 8.43
N ASP A 79 -0.73 13.12 9.24
CA ASP A 79 0.65 13.38 8.87
C ASP A 79 1.43 12.06 8.91
N VAL A 80 1.84 11.58 7.73
CA VAL A 80 2.63 10.35 7.61
C VAL A 80 4.13 10.64 7.49
N THR A 81 4.54 11.91 7.51
CA THR A 81 5.92 12.38 7.27
C THR A 81 6.92 11.71 8.20
N ARG A 82 6.59 11.58 9.49
CA ARG A 82 7.45 10.95 10.49
C ARG A 82 7.64 9.44 10.31
N ARG A 83 6.77 8.80 9.52
CA ARG A 83 6.80 7.35 9.30
C ARG A 83 7.54 6.97 8.02
N ILE A 84 7.90 7.95 7.19
CA ILE A 84 8.57 7.69 5.91
C ILE A 84 9.99 7.21 6.21
N ARG A 85 10.28 5.98 5.79
CA ARG A 85 11.63 5.42 5.87
C ARG A 85 12.41 5.66 4.59
N PHE A 86 11.73 5.48 3.46
CA PHE A 86 12.38 5.45 2.16
C PHE A 86 11.39 5.83 1.06
N VAL A 87 11.88 6.40 -0.03
CA VAL A 87 11.06 6.77 -1.18
C VAL A 87 11.69 6.21 -2.46
N ARG A 88 10.89 5.55 -3.30
CA ARG A 88 11.34 4.94 -4.54
C ARG A 88 10.57 5.48 -5.73
N TRP A 89 11.30 5.98 -6.73
CA TRP A 89 10.75 6.28 -8.04
C TRP A 89 10.61 5.00 -8.86
N ARG A 90 9.40 4.66 -9.30
CA ARG A 90 9.15 3.44 -10.09
C ARG A 90 8.92 3.75 -11.57
N SER A 91 8.11 4.75 -11.87
CA SER A 91 7.83 5.18 -13.24
C SER A 91 7.46 6.67 -13.24
N PRO A 92 7.37 7.32 -14.41
CA PRO A 92 7.00 8.73 -14.50
C PRO A 92 5.68 9.09 -13.80
N GLU A 93 4.79 8.12 -13.66
CA GLU A 93 3.44 8.27 -13.11
C GLU A 93 3.28 7.59 -11.74
N LEU A 94 4.32 6.91 -11.24
CA LEU A 94 4.27 6.11 -10.02
C LEU A 94 5.46 6.37 -9.10
N LEU A 95 5.14 6.88 -7.93
CA LEU A 95 6.04 7.04 -6.79
C LEU A 95 5.65 6.05 -5.69
N VAL A 96 6.63 5.45 -5.01
CA VAL A 96 6.40 4.56 -3.87
C VAL A 96 7.03 5.16 -2.63
N ILE A 97 6.26 5.25 -1.56
CA ILE A 97 6.71 5.71 -0.24
C ILE A 97 6.65 4.52 0.71
N ASP A 98 7.81 4.07 1.18
CA ASP A 98 7.93 2.94 2.10
C ASP A 98 7.96 3.46 3.54
N PHE A 99 6.99 3.02 4.35
CA PHE A 99 6.99 3.32 5.80
C PHE A 99 7.63 2.18 6.59
N ASN A 100 7.32 0.94 6.22
CA ASN A 100 7.96 -0.28 6.71
C ASN A 100 7.91 -1.36 5.59
N PRO A 101 8.60 -2.51 5.75
CA PRO A 101 8.65 -3.55 4.72
C PRO A 101 7.28 -4.09 4.30
N LEU A 102 6.26 -3.97 5.16
CA LEU A 102 4.91 -4.50 4.98
C LEU A 102 3.89 -3.41 4.62
N TYR A 103 4.29 -2.13 4.60
CA TYR A 103 3.39 -1.00 4.51
C TYR A 103 3.99 0.11 3.63
N GLN A 104 3.45 0.20 2.43
CA GLN A 104 3.89 1.11 1.38
C GLN A 104 2.70 1.95 0.90
N LEU A 105 2.98 3.16 0.43
CA LEU A 105 2.01 4.02 -0.23
C LEU A 105 2.46 4.26 -1.67
N ARG A 106 1.68 3.75 -2.62
CA ARG A 106 1.89 3.97 -4.05
C ARG A 106 1.14 5.22 -4.47
N VAL A 107 1.87 6.27 -4.79
CA VAL A 107 1.31 7.54 -5.25
C VAL A 107 1.34 7.57 -6.78
N THR A 108 0.16 7.64 -7.37
CA THR A 108 -0.08 7.73 -8.81
C THR A 108 -0.72 9.06 -9.18
N GLY A 109 -0.33 9.60 -10.33
CA GLY A 109 -0.89 10.83 -10.86
C GLY A 109 -0.22 11.24 -12.16
N GLU A 110 -0.50 12.47 -12.59
CA GLU A 110 0.11 13.04 -13.78
C GLU A 110 1.64 13.16 -13.63
N ALA A 111 2.38 12.83 -14.68
CA ALA A 111 3.84 12.70 -14.60
C ALA A 111 4.56 14.00 -14.15
N ALA A 112 4.01 15.17 -14.46
CA ALA A 112 4.55 16.44 -13.98
C ALA A 112 4.38 16.60 -12.46
N GLN A 113 3.21 16.24 -11.93
CA GLN A 113 2.90 16.32 -10.51
C GLN A 113 3.67 15.30 -9.69
N VAL A 114 3.81 14.07 -10.21
CA VAL A 114 4.59 13.00 -9.58
C VAL A 114 6.07 13.41 -9.53
N ARG A 115 6.61 14.01 -10.60
CA ARG A 115 7.98 14.57 -10.60
C ARG A 115 8.17 15.67 -9.56
N ALA A 116 7.24 16.61 -9.46
CA ALA A 116 7.29 17.66 -8.45
C ALA A 116 7.26 17.08 -7.02
N ALA A 117 6.40 16.10 -6.79
CA ALA A 117 6.31 15.40 -5.51
C ALA A 117 7.60 14.64 -5.16
N TRP A 118 8.23 13.99 -6.13
CA TRP A 118 9.53 13.34 -5.94
C TRP A 118 10.64 14.31 -5.61
N ALA A 119 10.74 15.43 -6.32
CA ALA A 119 11.77 16.43 -6.04
C ALA A 119 11.70 16.92 -4.57
N ILE A 120 10.48 17.12 -4.06
CA ILE A 120 10.24 17.49 -2.65
C ILE A 120 10.67 16.36 -1.70
N LEU A 121 10.31 15.11 -2.01
CA LEU A 121 10.54 13.97 -1.12
C LEU A 121 11.99 13.47 -1.13
N ALA A 122 12.62 13.40 -2.30
CA ALA A 122 14.01 12.96 -2.44
C ALA A 122 15.01 13.91 -1.77
N ALA A 123 14.66 15.19 -1.62
CA ALA A 123 15.47 16.16 -0.88
C ALA A 123 15.41 15.97 0.65
N ARG A 124 14.40 15.26 1.17
CA ARG A 124 14.11 15.16 2.61
C ARG A 124 14.25 13.76 3.18
N PHE A 125 14.19 12.73 2.33
CA PHE A 125 14.18 11.33 2.74
C PHE A 125 15.19 10.53 1.91
N PRO A 126 15.70 9.41 2.44
CA PRO A 126 16.45 8.45 1.65
C PRO A 126 15.66 8.02 0.41
N ALA A 127 16.26 8.18 -0.77
CA ALA A 127 15.56 8.06 -2.04
C ALA A 127 16.30 7.12 -3.01
N GLN A 128 15.56 6.41 -3.86
CA GLN A 128 16.11 5.63 -4.97
C GLN A 128 15.35 5.89 -6.25
N GLY A 129 16.05 6.41 -7.26
CA GLY A 129 15.45 6.89 -8.50
C GLY A 129 16.36 7.89 -9.21
N PRO A 130 15.90 8.45 -10.36
CA PRO A 130 16.67 9.42 -11.12
C PRO A 130 16.90 10.69 -10.27
N GLY A 131 18.18 11.04 -10.09
CA GLY A 131 18.62 12.19 -9.30
C GLY A 131 18.69 11.97 -7.79
N ALA A 132 18.56 10.74 -7.29
CA ALA A 132 18.75 10.46 -5.86
C ALA A 132 20.25 10.51 -5.49
N PRO A 133 20.65 11.29 -4.45
CA PRO A 133 22.02 11.27 -3.97
C PRO A 133 22.28 9.94 -3.24
N GLY A 134 22.91 8.98 -3.94
CA GLY A 134 23.45 7.76 -3.32
C GLY A 134 22.82 6.41 -3.72
N GLY A 135 22.31 6.24 -4.95
CA GLY A 135 22.07 4.90 -5.50
C GLY A 135 23.36 4.28 -6.04
N PRO A 136 23.70 3.01 -5.74
CA PRO A 136 24.94 2.39 -6.20
C PRO A 136 24.99 2.39 -7.73
N THR A 137 26.00 3.07 -8.28
CA THR A 137 26.45 2.86 -9.64
C THR A 137 27.18 1.53 -9.72
N GLY A 138 26.59 0.58 -10.44
CA GLY A 138 27.29 -0.54 -11.08
C GLY A 138 27.05 -1.92 -10.45
N PRO A 139 27.43 -2.99 -11.17
CA PRO A 139 27.99 -3.02 -12.54
C PRO A 139 26.92 -3.12 -13.65
#